data_AF-A0A415DLJ2-F1
#
_entry.id   AF-A0A415DLJ2-F1
#
_cell.length_a   1.000
_cell.length_b   1.000
_cell.length_c   1.000
_cell.angle_alpha   90.00
_cell.angle_beta   90.00
_cell.angle_gamma   90.00
#
_symmetry.space_group_name_H-M   'P 1'
#
loop_
_entity.id
_entity.type
_entity.pdbx_description
1 polymer ?
#
loop_
_entity_poly.entity_id
_entity_poly.type
_entity_poly.pdbx_seq_one_letter_code
_entity_poly.pdbx_strand_id
1 'polypeptide(L)'
;MNKIFLVIIFCVCLGLNAKAQVIAVKTNVLYDATTTFNLGAEVAFNKHLSLDISGNYNPWTFNDDKSIKHWSVQPEFRYWIHERFNGHFLGVHGLYADYDVAGQSILNVMKSGYAYDGNAYGGGISYGYQLYLSPHWNIEFTAGVGYVYFSYDKKPFPTGGEVIGRYRNNYFGPTKLGISIMYIIK
;
A
#
# COMPACT_ATOMS: atom_id res chain seq x y z
N MET A 1 0.34 -24.74 6.44
CA MET A 1 -0.78 -23.78 6.51
C MET A 1 -0.64 -22.98 7.79
N ASN A 2 -0.20 -21.73 7.65
CA ASN A 2 0.41 -20.98 8.74
C ASN A 2 -0.65 -20.52 9.75
N LYS A 3 -0.37 -20.73 11.05
CA LYS A 3 -1.22 -20.31 12.18
C LYS A 3 -1.62 -18.82 12.10
N ILE A 4 -0.80 -18.00 11.45
CA ILE A 4 -1.06 -16.58 11.16
C ILE A 4 -2.30 -16.38 10.27
N PHE A 5 -2.49 -17.23 9.25
CA PHE A 5 -3.65 -17.12 8.35
C PHE A 5 -4.96 -17.43 9.09
N LEU A 6 -4.92 -18.40 10.01
CA LEU A 6 -6.03 -18.73 10.91
C LEU A 6 -6.35 -17.58 11.87
N VAL A 7 -5.34 -16.87 12.40
CA VAL A 7 -5.54 -15.70 13.26
C VAL A 7 -6.14 -14.53 12.47
N ILE A 8 -5.68 -14.28 11.24
CA ILE A 8 -6.24 -13.24 10.38
C ILE A 8 -7.70 -13.56 10.03
N ILE A 9 -8.00 -14.80 9.63
CA ILE A 9 -9.38 -15.25 9.37
C ILE A 9 -10.24 -15.12 10.63
N PHE A 10 -9.72 -15.52 11.80
CA PHE A 10 -10.44 -15.43 13.06
C PHE A 10 -10.73 -13.97 13.46
N CYS A 11 -9.77 -13.06 13.31
CA CYS A 11 -9.97 -11.62 13.54
C CYS A 11 -10.95 -11.00 12.55
N VAL A 12 -10.93 -11.41 11.28
CA VAL A 12 -11.90 -10.98 10.26
C VAL A 12 -13.30 -11.52 10.61
N CYS A 13 -13.43 -12.78 11.01
CA CYS A 13 -14.71 -13.39 11.42
C CYS A 13 -15.30 -12.78 12.69
N LEU A 14 -14.46 -12.35 13.65
CA LEU A 14 -14.92 -11.59 14.82
C LEU A 14 -15.43 -10.19 14.44
N GLY A 15 -14.87 -9.58 13.39
CA GLY A 15 -15.39 -8.34 12.79
C GLY A 15 -16.79 -8.51 12.21
N LEU A 16 -17.04 -9.58 11.45
CA LEU A 16 -18.28 -9.76 10.68
C LEU A 16 -19.57 -9.87 11.53
N ASN A 17 -19.47 -10.06 12.84
CA ASN A 17 -20.63 -10.19 13.74
C ASN A 17 -21.10 -8.85 14.36
N ALA A 18 -20.44 -7.73 14.06
CA ALA A 18 -20.85 -6.41 14.54
C ALA A 18 -21.79 -5.72 13.53
N LYS A 19 -23.10 -5.65 13.84
CA LYS A 19 -24.17 -5.11 12.99
C LYS A 19 -24.13 -3.60 12.68
N ALA A 20 -22.98 -2.92 12.83
CA ALA A 20 -22.82 -1.48 12.62
C ALA A 20 -21.46 -1.08 12.00
N GLN A 21 -20.84 -2.00 11.25
CA GLN A 21 -19.60 -1.72 10.56
C GLN A 21 -19.87 -0.85 9.34
N VAL A 22 -19.36 0.38 9.39
CA VAL A 22 -19.33 1.27 8.24
C VAL A 22 -18.09 0.91 7.45
N ILE A 23 -18.30 0.55 6.20
CA ILE A 23 -17.25 0.19 5.27
C ILE A 23 -17.04 1.39 4.36
N ALA A 24 -15.80 1.77 4.11
CA ALA A 24 -15.47 2.76 3.08
C ALA A 24 -14.57 2.11 2.03
N VAL A 25 -14.83 2.39 0.76
CA VAL A 25 -13.93 2.04 -0.34
C VAL A 25 -13.22 3.30 -0.79
N LYS A 26 -11.95 3.18 -1.19
CA LYS A 26 -11.15 4.34 -1.57
C LYS A 26 -10.16 4.05 -2.68
N THR A 27 -9.87 5.08 -3.44
CA THR A 27 -8.81 5.08 -4.46
C THR A 27 -7.91 6.29 -4.23
N ASN A 28 -6.60 6.08 -4.30
CA ASN A 28 -5.60 7.13 -4.17
C ASN A 28 -5.24 7.69 -5.55
N VAL A 29 -5.65 8.94 -5.79
CA VAL A 29 -5.53 9.62 -7.07
C VAL A 29 -4.07 9.88 -7.46
N LEU A 30 -3.15 9.91 -6.49
CA LEU A 30 -1.71 10.02 -6.79
C LEU A 30 -1.17 8.78 -7.49
N TYR A 31 -1.69 7.59 -7.17
CA TYR A 31 -1.28 6.35 -7.83
C TYR A 31 -1.87 6.23 -9.23
N ASP A 32 -3.11 6.69 -9.42
CA ASP A 32 -3.75 6.77 -10.74
C ASP A 32 -2.93 7.65 -11.71
N ALA A 33 -2.34 8.74 -11.21
CA ALA A 33 -1.42 9.59 -12.00
C ALA A 33 -0.14 8.86 -12.45
N THR A 34 0.26 7.80 -11.73
CA THR A 34 1.39 6.92 -12.07
C THR A 34 0.95 5.63 -12.77
N THR A 35 -0.29 5.62 -13.30
CA THR A 35 -0.96 4.48 -13.93
C THR A 35 -1.01 3.21 -13.06
N THR A 36 -0.85 3.34 -11.75
CA THR A 36 -0.90 2.21 -10.82
C THR A 36 -2.32 2.08 -10.30
N PHE A 37 -2.98 0.96 -10.58
CA PHE A 37 -4.31 0.71 -10.05
C PHE A 37 -4.23 0.61 -8.52
N ASN A 38 -4.96 1.45 -7.81
CA ASN A 38 -5.06 1.42 -6.36
C ASN A 38 -6.51 1.18 -5.92
N LEU A 39 -6.70 0.33 -4.92
CA LEU A 39 -7.98 0.17 -4.26
C LEU A 39 -7.76 -0.13 -2.79
N GLY A 40 -8.51 0.55 -1.92
CA GLY A 40 -8.54 0.30 -0.50
C GLY A 40 -9.93 0.12 0.06
N ALA A 41 -10.03 -0.62 1.15
CA ALA A 41 -11.23 -0.80 1.92
C ALA A 41 -10.93 -0.55 3.41
N GLU A 42 -11.78 0.21 4.06
CA GLU A 42 -11.65 0.57 5.47
C GLU A 42 -12.90 0.18 6.23
N VAL A 43 -12.72 -0.58 7.32
CA VAL A 43 -13.79 -1.05 8.19
C VAL A 43 -13.64 -0.37 9.54
N ALA A 44 -14.66 0.39 9.94
CA ALA A 44 -14.67 1.02 11.25
C ALA A 44 -15.32 0.12 12.31
N PHE A 45 -14.57 -0.20 13.36
CA PHE A 45 -15.02 -1.07 14.45
C PHE A 45 -15.79 -0.30 15.52
N ASN A 46 -15.38 0.94 15.81
CA ASN A 46 -16.04 1.82 16.77
C ASN A 46 -15.87 3.28 16.35
N LYS A 47 -16.20 4.23 17.23
CA LYS A 47 -16.11 5.66 16.96
C LYS A 47 -14.68 6.17 16.73
N HIS A 48 -13.67 5.48 17.24
CA HIS A 48 -12.27 5.90 17.22
C HIS A 48 -11.34 4.94 16.47
N LEU A 49 -11.77 3.73 16.14
CA LEU A 49 -10.89 2.70 15.57
C LEU A 49 -11.43 2.19 14.23
N SER A 50 -10.54 2.14 13.25
CA SER A 50 -10.77 1.49 11.96
C SER A 50 -9.55 0.69 11.51
N LEU A 51 -9.80 -0.27 10.62
CA LEU A 51 -8.77 -1.00 9.90
C LEU A 51 -8.92 -0.70 8.42
N ASP A 52 -7.86 -0.16 7.84
CA ASP A 52 -7.71 0.08 6.41
C ASP A 52 -6.85 -1.02 5.79
N ILE A 53 -7.22 -1.49 4.60
CA ILE A 53 -6.41 -2.37 3.78
C ILE A 53 -6.41 -1.80 2.38
N SER A 54 -5.24 -1.37 1.92
CA SER A 54 -5.05 -0.87 0.56
C SER A 54 -4.16 -1.80 -0.26
N GLY A 55 -4.49 -1.95 -1.53
CA GLY A 55 -3.71 -2.70 -2.51
C GLY A 55 -3.35 -1.82 -3.70
N ASN A 56 -2.14 -2.01 -4.23
CA ASN A 56 -1.73 -1.41 -5.49
C ASN A 56 -1.32 -2.50 -6.46
N TYR A 57 -1.65 -2.32 -7.73
CA TYR A 57 -1.26 -3.22 -8.81
C TYR A 57 -0.88 -2.44 -10.05
N ASN A 58 0.29 -2.72 -10.59
CA ASN A 58 0.77 -2.16 -11.84
C ASN A 58 1.26 -3.30 -12.74
N PRO A 59 0.61 -3.55 -13.89
CA PRO A 59 1.00 -4.61 -14.83
C PRO A 59 1.80 -4.11 -16.04
N TRP A 60 2.21 -2.84 -16.11
CA TRP A 60 2.62 -2.25 -17.38
C TRP A 60 3.93 -2.85 -17.91
N THR A 61 3.86 -3.24 -19.18
CA THR A 61 5.02 -3.55 -20.02
C THR A 61 5.05 -2.51 -21.14
N PHE A 62 6.18 -1.84 -21.27
CA PHE A 62 6.44 -0.79 -22.25
C PHE A 62 7.17 -1.38 -23.47
N ASN A 63 7.28 -0.59 -24.53
CA ASN A 63 8.03 -0.97 -25.73
C ASN A 63 9.52 -1.29 -25.39
N ASP A 64 10.12 -2.19 -26.16
CA ASP A 64 11.48 -2.74 -25.98
C ASP A 64 11.66 -3.66 -24.74
N ASP A 65 10.66 -4.49 -24.42
CA ASP A 65 10.68 -5.46 -23.30
C ASP A 65 10.91 -4.86 -21.91
N LYS A 66 10.70 -3.55 -21.75
CA LYS A 66 10.78 -2.85 -20.46
C LYS A 66 9.52 -3.10 -19.65
N SER A 67 9.64 -3.41 -18.37
CA SER A 67 8.49 -3.70 -17.51
C SER A 67 8.57 -2.94 -16.19
N ILE A 68 7.40 -2.53 -15.70
CA ILE A 68 7.20 -2.08 -14.31
C ILE A 68 6.02 -2.88 -13.78
N LYS A 69 6.31 -4.09 -13.30
CA LYS A 69 5.30 -4.95 -12.69
C LYS A 69 5.47 -4.88 -11.19
N HIS A 70 4.43 -4.50 -10.48
CA HIS A 70 4.45 -4.64 -9.03
C HIS A 70 3.06 -4.81 -8.47
N TRP A 71 2.99 -5.50 -7.35
CA TRP A 71 1.80 -5.50 -6.50
C TRP A 71 2.21 -5.18 -5.08
N SER A 72 1.36 -4.48 -4.35
CA SER A 72 1.59 -4.21 -2.93
C SER A 72 0.30 -4.25 -2.15
N VAL A 73 0.44 -4.55 -0.87
CA VAL A 73 -0.64 -4.47 0.12
C VAL A 73 -0.12 -3.70 1.33
N GLN A 74 -0.96 -2.80 1.83
CA GLN A 74 -0.65 -1.95 2.96
C GLN A 74 -1.84 -1.94 3.93
N PRO A 75 -1.88 -2.88 4.90
CA PRO A 75 -2.81 -2.82 6.01
C PRO A 75 -2.40 -1.73 7.00
N GLU A 76 -3.37 -0.98 7.51
CA GLU A 76 -3.18 0.11 8.45
C GLU A 76 -4.26 0.11 9.53
N PHE A 77 -3.84 0.06 10.78
CA PHE A 77 -4.72 0.25 11.91
C PHE A 77 -4.76 1.73 12.28
N ARG A 78 -5.96 2.31 12.39
CA ARG A 78 -6.17 3.75 12.54
C ARG A 78 -6.90 4.08 13.83
N TYR A 79 -6.42 5.14 14.47
CA TYR A 79 -7.03 5.81 15.62
C TYR A 79 -7.48 7.22 15.22
N TRP A 80 -8.78 7.47 15.33
CA TRP A 80 -9.44 8.74 15.05
C TRP A 80 -9.54 9.58 16.31
N ILE A 81 -9.08 10.83 16.24
CA ILE A 81 -9.04 11.73 17.39
C ILE A 81 -10.45 12.13 17.82
N HIS A 82 -11.33 12.40 16.86
CA HIS A 82 -12.69 12.87 17.13
C HIS A 82 -13.74 11.79 16.84
N GLU A 83 -13.96 11.48 15.56
CA GLU A 83 -14.87 10.43 15.13
C GLU A 83 -14.34 9.81 13.83
N ARG A 84 -14.62 8.52 13.64
CA ARG A 84 -14.33 7.79 12.40
C ARG A 84 -14.82 8.57 11.18
N PHE A 85 -13.98 8.60 10.14
CA PHE A 85 -14.23 9.29 8.89
C PHE A 85 -14.44 10.81 9.00
N ASN A 86 -14.03 11.44 10.11
CA ASN A 86 -14.20 12.86 10.35
C ASN A 86 -12.96 13.48 11.03
N GLY A 87 -12.16 14.20 10.24
CA GLY A 87 -11.00 14.94 10.74
C GLY A 87 -9.76 14.06 10.88
N HIS A 88 -9.06 14.20 12.01
CA HIS A 88 -7.70 13.70 12.17
C HIS A 88 -7.64 12.22 12.59
N PHE A 89 -6.68 11.49 12.03
CA PHE A 89 -6.34 10.14 12.46
C PHE A 89 -4.82 9.92 12.53
N LEU A 90 -4.44 8.96 13.37
CA LEU A 90 -3.10 8.39 13.46
C LEU A 90 -3.17 6.93 13.05
N GLY A 91 -2.22 6.46 12.26
CA GLY A 91 -2.17 5.10 11.77
C GLY A 91 -0.87 4.40 12.10
N VAL A 92 -0.95 3.07 12.22
CA VAL A 92 0.22 2.18 12.18
C VAL A 92 0.00 1.23 11.02
N HIS A 93 0.91 1.22 10.06
CA HIS A 93 0.78 0.44 8.84
C HIS A 93 1.91 -0.56 8.67
N GLY A 94 1.56 -1.71 8.09
CA GLY A 94 2.51 -2.63 7.47
C GLY A 94 2.50 -2.39 5.96
N LEU A 95 3.61 -2.66 5.29
CA LEU A 95 3.73 -2.62 3.83
C LEU A 95 4.35 -3.94 3.38
N TYR A 96 3.76 -4.55 2.37
CA TYR A 96 4.40 -5.61 1.58
C TYR A 96 4.25 -5.25 0.11
N ALA A 97 5.32 -5.35 -0.65
CA ALA A 97 5.31 -5.18 -2.10
C ALA A 97 6.19 -6.25 -2.74
N ASP A 98 5.81 -6.66 -3.93
CA ASP A 98 6.56 -7.55 -4.79
C ASP A 98 6.67 -6.86 -6.13
N TYR A 99 7.88 -6.78 -6.68
CA TYR A 99 8.17 -5.98 -7.86
C TYR A 99 9.14 -6.69 -8.80
N ASP A 100 8.84 -6.56 -10.08
CA ASP A 100 9.64 -6.96 -11.22
C ASP A 100 9.76 -5.76 -12.16
N VAL A 101 10.94 -5.16 -12.18
CA VAL A 101 11.26 -3.98 -12.97
C VAL A 101 12.41 -4.32 -13.90
N ALA A 102 12.16 -4.29 -15.21
CA ALA A 102 13.20 -4.52 -16.22
C ALA A 102 13.41 -3.28 -17.10
N GLY A 103 14.67 -2.89 -17.30
CA GLY A 103 15.05 -1.93 -18.34
C GLY A 103 14.58 -0.48 -18.13
N GLN A 104 14.01 -0.17 -16.96
CA GLN A 104 13.45 1.13 -16.59
C GLN A 104 14.27 1.79 -15.47
N SER A 105 14.41 3.12 -15.53
CA SER A 105 15.01 3.87 -14.44
C SER A 105 13.93 4.30 -13.45
N ILE A 106 13.77 3.58 -12.34
CA ILE A 106 12.79 3.92 -11.29
C ILE A 106 13.53 4.50 -10.08
N LEU A 107 13.31 5.80 -9.84
CA LEU A 107 14.08 6.59 -8.88
C LEU A 107 15.60 6.52 -9.14
N ASN A 108 16.41 7.32 -8.45
CA ASN A 108 17.88 7.24 -8.54
C ASN A 108 18.49 5.91 -8.05
N VAL A 109 17.67 4.89 -7.79
CA VAL A 109 18.04 3.61 -7.18
C VAL A 109 18.06 2.48 -8.21
N MET A 110 17.12 2.43 -9.16
CA MET A 110 17.07 1.42 -10.21
C MET A 110 17.56 2.02 -11.53
N LYS A 111 18.67 1.50 -12.06
CA LYS A 111 19.22 1.91 -13.36
C LYS A 111 18.69 1.04 -14.50
N SER A 112 18.44 1.65 -15.65
CA SER A 112 17.89 1.02 -16.87
C SER A 112 18.72 -0.12 -17.47
N GLY A 113 19.98 -0.30 -17.06
CA GLY A 113 20.83 -1.41 -17.52
C GLY A 113 20.61 -2.75 -16.80
N TYR A 114 19.64 -2.82 -15.89
CA TYR A 114 19.41 -4.01 -15.06
C TYR A 114 17.91 -4.31 -14.91
N ALA A 115 17.62 -5.58 -14.68
CA ALA A 115 16.33 -6.04 -14.18
C ALA A 115 16.43 -6.33 -12.67
N TYR A 116 15.43 -5.90 -11.93
CA TYR A 116 15.31 -6.02 -10.48
C TYR A 116 14.04 -6.81 -10.17
N ASP A 117 14.21 -7.96 -9.53
CA ASP A 117 13.14 -8.86 -9.15
C ASP A 117 13.25 -9.10 -7.65
N GLY A 118 12.21 -8.75 -6.89
CA GLY A 118 12.32 -8.79 -5.44
C GLY A 118 11.06 -8.39 -4.69
N ASN A 119 11.20 -8.40 -3.37
CA ASN A 119 10.16 -7.99 -2.45
C ASN A 119 10.63 -6.91 -1.50
N ALA A 120 9.67 -6.10 -1.08
CA ALA A 120 9.82 -5.09 -0.06
C ALA A 120 8.82 -5.38 1.05
N TYR A 121 9.27 -5.33 2.30
CA TYR A 121 8.37 -5.41 3.44
C TYR A 121 8.81 -4.46 4.52
N GLY A 122 7.84 -3.90 5.25
CA GLY A 122 8.12 -2.84 6.18
C GLY A 122 6.92 -2.46 7.00
N GLY A 123 7.10 -1.40 7.76
CA GLY A 123 6.04 -0.81 8.54
C GLY A 123 6.40 0.59 8.98
N GLY A 124 5.38 1.34 9.37
CA GLY A 124 5.53 2.72 9.75
C GLY A 124 4.34 3.24 10.50
N ILE A 125 4.40 4.54 10.76
CA ILE A 125 3.30 5.31 11.31
C ILE A 125 2.84 6.31 10.27
N SER A 126 1.55 6.62 10.31
CA SER A 126 0.92 7.57 9.42
C SER A 126 0.09 8.56 10.22
N TYR A 127 -0.09 9.73 9.63
CA TYR A 127 -1.03 10.73 10.07
C TYR A 127 -1.86 11.14 8.87
N GLY A 128 -3.14 11.35 9.09
CA GLY A 128 -4.00 11.83 8.04
C GLY A 128 -5.16 12.67 8.53
N TYR A 129 -5.82 13.28 7.56
CA TYR A 129 -6.96 14.14 7.73
C TYR A 129 -8.00 13.80 6.69
N GLN A 130 -9.24 13.54 7.14
CA GLN A 130 -10.37 13.27 6.28
C GLN A 130 -11.31 14.47 6.26
N LEU A 131 -11.48 15.03 5.07
CA LEU A 131 -12.42 16.08 4.76
C LEU A 131 -13.76 15.47 4.39
N TYR A 132 -14.79 15.79 5.17
CA TYR A 132 -16.17 15.44 4.88
C TYR A 132 -16.71 16.30 3.73
N LEU A 133 -17.19 15.66 2.65
CA LEU A 133 -17.87 16.38 1.55
C LEU A 133 -19.37 16.11 1.53
N SER A 134 -19.77 14.84 1.65
CA SER A 134 -21.17 14.42 1.61
C SER A 134 -21.37 13.15 2.43
N PRO A 135 -22.63 12.71 2.67
CA PRO A 135 -22.91 11.53 3.51
C PRO A 135 -22.22 10.24 3.05
N HIS A 136 -21.85 10.15 1.77
CA HIS A 136 -21.16 9.00 1.20
C HIS A 136 -19.78 9.35 0.64
N TRP A 137 -19.40 10.61 0.49
CA TRP A 137 -18.14 10.99 -0.18
C TRP A 137 -17.26 11.83 0.73
N ASN A 138 -16.00 11.41 0.88
CA ASN A 138 -14.98 12.13 1.64
C ASN A 138 -13.66 12.16 0.86
N ILE A 139 -12.79 13.12 1.18
CA ILE A 139 -11.40 13.15 0.71
C ILE A 139 -10.48 12.88 1.88
N GLU A 140 -9.52 11.98 1.72
CA GLU A 140 -8.48 11.70 2.71
C GLU A 140 -7.13 12.19 2.23
N PHE A 141 -6.44 12.92 3.10
CA PHE A 141 -5.04 13.26 2.97
C PHE A 141 -4.25 12.42 3.98
N THR A 142 -3.25 11.68 3.51
CA THR A 142 -2.43 10.84 4.39
C THR A 142 -0.95 11.00 4.07
N ALA A 143 -0.13 11.04 5.11
CA ALA A 143 1.32 11.01 5.01
C ALA A 143 1.87 10.07 6.11
N GLY A 144 2.88 9.28 5.79
CA GLY A 144 3.45 8.34 6.73
C GLY A 144 4.92 8.09 6.50
N VAL A 145 5.62 7.85 7.60
CA VAL A 145 7.06 7.56 7.65
C VAL A 145 7.28 6.20 8.28
N GLY A 146 8.29 5.50 7.81
CA GLY A 146 8.51 4.12 8.25
C GLY A 146 9.81 3.54 7.73
N TYR A 147 9.97 2.26 8.02
CA TYR A 147 11.11 1.47 7.65
C TYR A 147 10.68 0.40 6.65
N VAL A 148 11.42 0.26 5.57
CA VAL A 148 11.18 -0.72 4.51
C VAL A 148 12.48 -1.48 4.24
N TYR A 149 12.39 -2.79 4.31
CA TYR A 149 13.43 -3.72 3.94
C TYR A 149 13.20 -4.17 2.49
N PHE A 150 14.19 -3.97 1.64
CA PHE A 150 14.19 -4.39 0.24
C PHE A 150 15.12 -5.59 0.06
N SER A 151 14.65 -6.63 -0.62
CA SER A 151 15.43 -7.77 -1.04
C SER A 151 15.20 -8.01 -2.52
N TYR A 152 16.24 -7.91 -3.34
CA TYR A 152 16.13 -8.08 -4.78
C TYR A 152 17.31 -8.80 -5.42
N ASP A 153 16.99 -9.54 -6.46
CA ASP A 153 17.92 -10.17 -7.38
C ASP A 153 18.18 -9.19 -8.53
N LYS A 154 19.46 -8.93 -8.81
CA LYS A 154 19.88 -8.03 -9.90
C LYS A 154 20.31 -8.86 -11.11
N LYS A 155 19.68 -8.66 -12.27
CA LYS A 155 20.01 -9.32 -13.54
C LYS A 155 20.46 -8.29 -14.58
N PRO A 156 21.38 -8.61 -15.50
CA PRO A 156 21.76 -7.71 -16.59
C PRO A 156 20.64 -7.63 -17.64
N PHE A 157 20.34 -6.42 -18.12
CA PHE A 157 19.38 -6.17 -19.21
C PHE A 157 20.08 -5.36 -20.32
N PRO A 158 19.85 -5.62 -21.62
CA PRO A 158 18.85 -6.51 -22.23
C PRO A 158 19.34 -7.95 -22.50
N THR A 159 20.60 -8.25 -22.22
CA THR A 159 21.28 -9.47 -22.69
C THR A 159 20.72 -10.76 -22.08
N GLY A 160 20.00 -10.70 -20.95
CA GLY A 160 19.45 -11.87 -20.28
C GLY A 160 20.55 -12.80 -19.79
N GLY A 161 21.00 -12.62 -18.54
CA GLY A 161 22.09 -13.42 -17.94
C GLY A 161 21.76 -13.93 -16.55
N GLU A 162 22.68 -14.69 -15.96
CA GLU A 162 22.57 -15.16 -14.58
C GLU A 162 22.44 -14.00 -13.59
N VAL A 163 21.83 -14.27 -12.44
CA VAL A 163 21.66 -13.30 -11.35
C VAL A 163 23.05 -12.82 -10.91
N ILE A 164 23.33 -11.53 -11.11
CA ILE A 164 24.60 -10.87 -10.74
C ILE A 164 24.82 -10.96 -9.24
N GLY A 165 23.74 -10.90 -8.46
CA GLY A 165 23.76 -11.10 -7.03
C GLY A 165 22.45 -10.73 -6.34
N ARG A 166 22.33 -11.20 -5.11
CA ARG A 166 21.27 -10.86 -4.15
C ARG A 166 21.68 -9.65 -3.33
N TYR A 167 20.90 -8.59 -3.42
CA TYR A 167 21.13 -7.37 -2.65
C TYR A 167 20.02 -7.18 -1.62
N ARG A 168 20.41 -6.64 -0.47
CA ARG A 168 19.54 -6.34 0.65
C ARG A 168 19.78 -4.89 1.03
N ASN A 169 18.74 -4.09 1.09
CA ASN A 169 18.87 -2.70 1.46
C ASN A 169 17.76 -2.28 2.43
N ASN A 170 18.12 -1.38 3.31
CA ASN A 170 17.24 -0.84 4.33
C ASN A 170 16.93 0.61 3.97
N TYR A 171 15.66 0.96 3.99
CA TYR A 171 15.20 2.32 3.71
C TYR A 171 14.39 2.83 4.88
N PHE A 172 14.73 4.03 5.35
CA PHE A 172 13.91 4.77 6.29
C PHE A 172 13.52 6.10 5.64
N GLY A 173 12.23 6.41 5.63
CA GLY A 173 11.74 7.61 4.98
C GLY A 173 10.23 7.64 4.81
N PRO A 174 9.72 8.47 3.88
CA PRO A 174 8.32 8.47 3.49
C PRO A 174 7.91 7.09 2.95
N THR A 175 6.95 6.46 3.61
CA THR A 175 6.42 5.12 3.24
C THR A 175 4.96 5.16 2.81
N LYS A 176 4.29 6.29 3.03
CA LYS A 176 2.90 6.52 2.64
C LYS A 176 2.70 7.98 2.28
N LEU A 177 2.05 8.24 1.16
CA LEU A 177 1.54 9.55 0.79
C LEU A 177 0.31 9.34 -0.08
N GLY A 178 -0.76 10.08 0.20
CA GLY A 178 -2.01 9.87 -0.53
C GLY A 178 -2.97 11.03 -0.47
N ILE A 179 -3.66 11.21 -1.59
CA ILE A 179 -4.89 11.98 -1.69
C ILE A 179 -5.93 10.99 -2.22
N SER A 180 -6.79 10.52 -1.33
CA SER A 180 -7.74 9.46 -1.65
C SER A 180 -9.16 9.98 -1.70
N ILE A 181 -9.90 9.56 -2.71
CA ILE A 181 -11.36 9.74 -2.77
C ILE A 181 -11.97 8.52 -2.09
N MET A 182 -12.82 8.76 -1.10
CA MET A 182 -13.47 7.73 -0.30
C MET A 182 -14.97 7.73 -0.53
N TYR A 183 -15.54 6.53 -0.69
CA TYR A 183 -16.98 6.28 -0.72
C TYR A 183 -17.40 5.43 0.48
N ILE A 184 -18.27 5.96 1.33
CA ILE A 184 -18.78 5.30 2.53
C ILE A 184 -20.03 4.48 2.17
N ILE A 185 -19.97 3.19 2.45
CA ILE A 185 -21.06 2.21 2.34
C ILE A 185 -21.62 2.01 3.75
N LYS A 186 -22.88 2.43 3.95
CA LYS A 186 -23.64 2.26 5.20
C LYS A 186 -24.53 1.04 5.15
#